data_AF-A0A9D4DCS4-F1
#
_entry.id   AF-A0A9D4DCS4-F1
#
_cell.length_a   1.000
_cell.length_b   1.000
_cell.length_c   1.000
_cell.angle_alpha   90.00
_cell.angle_beta   90.00
_cell.angle_gamma   90.00
#
_symmetry.space_group_name_H-M   'P 1'
#
loop_
_entity.id
_entity.type
_entity.pdbx_description
1 polymer ?
#
loop_
_entity_poly.entity_id
_entity_poly.type
_entity_poly.pdbx_seq_one_letter_code
_entity_poly.pdbx_strand_id
1 'polypeptide(L)' 'MDPPPHETLVLALEQLYALGALNHKGELTKLGRRMAEFPVDPMLSKMILASER' A
#
# COMPACT_ATOMS: atom_id res chain seq x y z
N MET A 1 2.80 11.68 20.30
CA MET A 1 2.95 11.10 18.95
C MET A 1 3.40 12.25 18.06
N ASP A 2 4.70 12.36 17.85
CA ASP A 2 5.26 13.37 16.96
C ASP A 2 5.05 12.92 15.51
N PRO A 3 4.66 13.83 14.60
CA PRO A 3 4.42 13.47 13.21
C PRO A 3 5.72 12.95 12.55
N PRO A 4 5.62 11.94 11.67
CA PRO A 4 6.79 11.47 10.94
C PRO A 4 7.31 12.57 10.00
N PRO A 5 8.59 12.51 9.59
CA PRO A 5 9.14 13.39 8.58
C PRO A 5 8.32 13.33 7.28
N HIS A 6 8.17 14.49 6.63
CA HIS A 6 7.42 14.59 5.37
C HIS A 6 7.95 13.64 4.29
N GLU A 7 9.26 13.52 4.18
CA GLU A 7 9.93 12.64 3.22
C GLU A 7 9.54 11.17 3.41
N THR A 8 9.40 10.72 4.66
CA THR A 8 8.97 9.35 4.97
C THR A 8 7.54 9.08 4.51
N LEU A 9 6.65 10.07 4.64
CA LEU A 9 5.28 9.96 4.14
C LEU A 9 5.24 9.88 2.61
N VAL A 10 6.03 10.71 1.93
CA VAL A 10 6.13 10.71 0.46
C VAL A 10 6.61 9.35 -0.04
N LEU A 11 7.70 8.82 0.55
CA LEU A 11 8.24 7.51 0.18
C LEU A 11 7.20 6.38 0.38
N ALA A 12 6.44 6.41 1.47
CA ALA A 12 5.39 5.42 1.73
C ALA A 12 4.27 5.49 0.66
N LEU A 13 3.87 6.70 0.26
CA LEU A 13 2.85 6.90 -0.79
C LEU A 13 3.35 6.40 -2.15
N GLU A 14 4.59 6.69 -2.51
CA GLU A 14 5.22 6.19 -3.74
C GLU A 14 5.30 4.66 -3.76
N GLN A 15 5.68 4.05 -2.64
CA GLN A 15 5.72 2.60 -2.51
C GLN A 15 4.32 1.98 -2.67
N LEU A 16 3.30 2.53 -2.02
CA LEU A 16 1.92 2.06 -2.15
C LEU A 16 1.38 2.24 -3.57
N TYR A 17 1.75 3.32 -4.25
CA TYR A 17 1.42 3.55 -5.66
C TYR A 17 2.10 2.51 -6.57
N ALA A 18 3.42 2.26 -6.39
CA ALA A 18 4.17 1.25 -7.15
C ALA A 18 3.63 -0.18 -6.92
N LEU A 19 3.09 -0.45 -5.72
CA LEU A 19 2.42 -1.72 -5.44
C LEU A 19 1.05 -1.84 -6.13
N GLY A 20 0.47 -0.74 -6.64
CA GLY A 20 -0.89 -0.69 -7.19
C GLY A 20 -1.97 -0.57 -6.12
N ALA A 21 -1.59 -0.28 -4.88
CA ALA A 21 -2.52 -0.09 -3.77
C ALA A 21 -3.23 1.27 -3.87
N LEU A 22 -2.57 2.29 -4.42
CA LEU A 22 -3.12 3.64 -4.66
C LEU A 22 -3.27 3.94 -6.16
N ASN A 23 -4.23 4.79 -6.50
CA ASN A 23 -4.38 5.38 -7.83
C ASN A 23 -3.66 6.75 -7.91
N HIS A 24 -3.68 7.39 -9.09
CA HIS A 24 -3.05 8.70 -9.33
C HIS A 24 -3.64 9.86 -8.50
N LYS A 25 -4.79 9.66 -7.87
CA LYS A 25 -5.43 10.63 -6.97
C LYS A 25 -5.10 10.36 -5.50
N GLY A 26 -4.30 9.34 -5.21
CA GLY A 26 -3.99 8.91 -3.84
C GLY A 26 -5.10 8.11 -3.16
N GLU A 27 -6.08 7.60 -3.93
CA GLU A 27 -7.18 6.81 -3.37
C GLU A 27 -6.89 5.31 -3.44
N LEU A 28 -7.39 4.54 -2.46
CA LEU A 28 -7.27 3.08 -2.45
C LEU A 28 -7.94 2.43 -3.66
N THR A 29 -7.19 1.60 -4.38
CA THR A 29 -7.71 0.73 -5.45
C THR A 29 -8.46 -0.48 -4.86
N LYS A 30 -9.09 -1.29 -5.72
CA LYS A 30 -9.64 -2.59 -5.28
C LYS A 30 -8.57 -3.50 -4.70
N LEU A 31 -7.37 -3.52 -5.31
CA LEU A 31 -6.21 -4.24 -4.80
C LEU A 31 -5.79 -3.71 -3.43
N GLY A 32 -5.66 -2.39 -3.27
CA GLY A 32 -5.28 -1.76 -2.00
C GLY A 32 -6.25 -2.05 -0.86
N ARG A 33 -7.57 -2.09 -1.14
CA ARG A 33 -8.57 -2.50 -0.14
C ARG A 33 -8.39 -3.95 0.29
N ARG A 34 -8.20 -4.86 -0.67
CA ARG A 34 -7.92 -6.27 -0.35
C ARG A 34 -6.62 -6.42 0.44
N MET A 35 -5.60 -5.61 0.14
CA MET A 35 -4.35 -5.65 0.86
C MET A 35 -4.48 -5.28 2.34
N ALA A 36 -5.37 -4.34 2.66
CA ALA A 36 -5.62 -3.84 4.01
C ALA A 36 -6.30 -4.85 4.95
N GLU A 37 -6.89 -5.93 4.40
CA GLU A 37 -7.50 -6.99 5.18
C GLU A 37 -6.46 -7.95 5.82
N PHE A 38 -5.21 -7.90 5.36
CA PHE A 38 -4.15 -8.75 5.89
C PHE A 38 -3.32 -8.04 6.97
N PRO A 39 -3.03 -8.69 8.12
CA PRO A 39 -2.20 -8.11 9.19
C PRO A 39 -0.70 -8.29 8.90
N VAL A 40 -0.27 -7.98 7.68
CA VAL A 40 1.13 -8.10 7.22
C VAL A 40 1.53 -6.88 6.41
N ASP A 41 2.82 -6.73 6.15
CA ASP A 41 3.32 -5.63 5.32
C ASP A 41 2.68 -5.61 3.92
N PRO A 42 2.45 -4.42 3.32
CA PRO A 42 1.84 -4.29 2.00
C PRO A 42 2.50 -5.15 0.90
N MET A 43 3.82 -5.32 0.94
CA MET A 43 4.52 -6.17 -0.03
C MET A 43 4.14 -7.65 0.11
N LEU A 44 4.06 -8.17 1.34
CA LEU A 44 3.66 -9.55 1.61
C LEU A 44 2.19 -9.76 1.25
N SER A 45 1.35 -8.80 1.60
CA SER A 45 -0.07 -8.79 1.25
C SER A 45 -0.28 -8.89 -0.27
N LYS A 46 0.49 -8.13 -1.06
CA LYS A 46 0.48 -8.22 -2.53
C LYS A 46 0.94 -9.59 -3.04
N MET A 47 1.97 -10.19 -2.43
CA MET A 47 2.44 -11.53 -2.81
C MET A 47 1.37 -12.61 -2.56
N ILE A 48 0.72 -12.57 -1.39
CA ILE A 48 -0.37 -13.50 -1.05
C ILE A 48 -1.50 -13.38 -2.07
N LEU A 49 -1.95 -12.15 -2.35
CA LEU A 49 -3.01 -11.88 -3.32
C LEU A 49 -2.63 -12.29 -4.75
N ALA A 50 -1.36 -12.17 -5.12
CA ALA A 50 -0.87 -12.62 -6.43
C ALA A 50 -0.88 -14.15 -6.55
N SER A 51 -0.75 -14.88 -5.43
CA SER A 51 -0.79 -16.34 -5.39
C SER A 51 -2.20 -16.94 -5.47
N GLU A 52 -3.26 -16.14 -5.34
CA GLU A 52 -4.65 -16.62 -5.49
C GLU A 52 -5.03 -16.96 -6.94
N ARG A 53 -4.10 -16.75 -7.88
CA ARG A 53 -4.28 -16.97 -9.32
C ARG A 53 -3.56 -18.21 -9.81
#